data_AF-A0A1T4Q7U0-F1
#
_entry.id   AF-A0A1T4Q7U0-F1
#
_cell.length_a   1.000
_cell.length_b   1.000
_cell.length_c   1.000
_cell.angle_alpha   90.00
_cell.angle_beta   90.00
_cell.angle_gamma   90.00
#
_symmetry.space_group_name_H-M   'P 1'
#
loop_
_entity.id
_entity.type
_entity.pdbx_description
1 polymer ?
#
loop_
_entity_poly.entity_id
_entity_poly.type
_entity_poly.pdbx_seq_one_letter_code
_entity_poly.pdbx_strand_id
1 'polypeptide(L)'
;MRKEGIFRRKVNKGFSLVELIIVVAIIAILAATIAPILIRYIDKARKQRDVAVAETIYHAANLALASSDDKVRDSWEQDTKQKKWSVVSNGESYQIEIIAWARGSYDYRRENGEFKNGWNAVDNQWDFVNEFKLNLTQYGGRKFNTENEVIPFKYRKTKDPYRKSKQYADSWILYRRTDNYQMEVWIGTKVNGGGLVEPYYRLFPDTDKRWLK
;
A
#
# COMPACT_ATOMS: atom_id res chain seq x y z
N MET A 1 50.31 56.77 42.22
CA MET A 1 49.20 55.78 42.12
C MET A 1 49.60 54.68 41.16
N ARG A 2 49.93 53.47 41.63
CA ARG A 2 50.18 52.29 40.78
C ARG A 2 48.86 51.54 40.57
N LYS A 3 48.46 51.33 39.32
CA LYS A 3 47.39 50.39 38.97
C LYS A 3 48.00 49.00 38.90
N GLU A 4 47.66 48.11 39.84
CA GLU A 4 47.97 46.70 39.70
C GLU A 4 47.07 46.09 38.63
N GLY A 5 47.69 45.64 37.53
CA GLY A 5 46.99 44.92 36.47
C GLY A 5 46.72 43.48 36.91
N ILE A 6 45.46 43.16 37.18
CA ILE A 6 45.02 41.78 37.45
C ILE A 6 45.17 40.97 36.16
N PHE A 7 46.24 40.18 36.05
CA PHE A 7 46.46 39.26 34.94
C PHE A 7 45.53 38.04 35.12
N ARG A 8 44.30 38.10 34.58
CA ARG A 8 43.41 36.93 34.53
C ARG A 8 44.01 35.89 33.58
N ARG A 9 44.60 34.82 34.12
CA ARG A 9 44.95 33.61 33.36
C ARG A 9 43.67 33.02 32.76
N LYS A 10 43.53 33.05 31.44
CA LYS A 10 42.52 32.23 30.75
C LYS A 10 42.91 30.77 30.91
N VAL A 11 42.18 30.03 31.75
CA VAL A 11 42.31 28.57 31.83
C VAL A 11 41.61 28.00 30.60
N ASN A 12 42.38 27.62 29.59
CA ASN A 12 41.87 26.84 28.49
C ASN A 12 41.61 25.42 29.02
N LYS A 13 40.40 25.18 29.55
CA LYS A 13 39.90 23.82 29.78
C LYS A 13 39.54 23.23 28.41
N GLY A 14 40.55 22.74 27.70
CA GLY A 14 40.36 21.94 26.50
C GLY A 14 39.70 20.60 26.85
N PHE A 15 38.89 20.08 25.94
CA PHE A 15 38.26 18.77 26.08
C PHE A 15 39.35 17.68 26.12
N SER A 16 39.29 16.75 27.06
CA SER A 16 40.23 15.63 27.14
C SER A 16 39.97 14.62 26.03
N LEU A 17 41.02 14.00 25.51
CA LEU A 17 40.90 12.88 24.56
C LEU A 17 40.06 11.74 25.16
N VAL A 18 40.21 11.48 26.46
CA VAL A 18 39.44 10.45 27.17
C VAL A 18 37.96 10.80 27.23
N GLU A 19 37.63 12.07 27.49
CA GLU A 19 36.25 12.57 27.48
C GLU A 19 35.61 12.38 26.09
N LEU A 20 36.39 12.57 25.01
CA LEU A 20 35.92 12.35 23.64
C LEU A 20 35.64 10.89 23.32
N ILE A 21 36.52 9.98 23.73
CA ILE A 21 36.35 8.54 23.49
C ILE A 21 35.09 8.02 24.19
N ILE A 22 34.85 8.45 25.43
CA ILE A 22 33.64 8.07 26.18
C ILE A 22 32.38 8.56 25.46
N VAL A 23 32.38 9.79 24.94
CA VAL A 23 31.23 10.33 24.19
C VAL A 23 30.95 9.52 22.93
N VAL A 24 31.97 9.20 22.13
CA VAL A 24 31.80 8.40 20.91
C VAL A 24 31.30 6.98 21.25
N ALA A 25 31.80 6.39 22.34
CA ALA A 25 31.34 5.08 22.80
C ALA A 25 29.85 5.07 23.18
N ILE A 26 29.38 6.09 23.91
CA ILE A 26 27.96 6.20 24.29
C ILE A 26 27.08 6.41 23.04
N ILE A 27 27.49 7.29 22.11
CA ILE A 27 26.76 7.52 20.86
C ILE A 27 26.66 6.23 20.03
N ALA A 28 27.74 5.43 19.96
CA ALA A 28 27.74 4.16 19.25
C ALA A 28 26.75 3.16 19.84
N ILE A 29 26.69 3.03 21.17
CA ILE A 29 25.73 2.15 21.87
C ILE A 29 24.28 2.62 21.60
N LEU A 30 24.01 3.92 21.73
CA LEU A 30 22.69 4.48 21.47
C LEU A 30 22.25 4.26 20.02
N ALA A 31 23.12 4.55 19.05
CA ALA A 31 22.84 4.36 17.63
C ALA A 31 22.54 2.89 17.30
N ALA A 32 23.29 1.94 17.88
CA ALA A 32 23.08 0.52 17.68
C ALA A 32 21.68 0.06 18.14
N THR A 33 21.19 0.59 19.26
CA THR A 33 19.85 0.22 19.79
C THR A 33 18.68 0.86 19.03
N ILE A 34 18.86 2.07 18.48
CA ILE A 34 17.79 2.83 17.81
C ILE A 34 17.52 2.29 16.40
N ALA A 35 18.55 1.88 15.66
CA ALA A 35 18.45 1.44 14.27
C ALA A 35 17.34 0.39 14.02
N PRO A 36 17.23 -0.74 14.76
CA PRO A 36 16.18 -1.73 14.53
C PRO A 36 14.77 -1.19 14.83
N ILE A 37 14.63 -0.32 15.83
CA ILE A 37 13.36 0.30 16.20
C ILE A 37 12.86 1.19 15.07
N LEU A 38 13.75 2.04 14.53
CA LEU A 38 13.43 2.94 13.43
C LEU A 38 12.98 2.18 12.18
N ILE A 39 13.66 1.08 11.82
CA ILE A 39 13.28 0.24 10.67
C ILE A 39 11.85 -0.29 10.83
N ARG A 40 11.48 -0.76 12.03
CA ARG A 40 10.11 -1.24 12.31
C ARG A 40 9.07 -0.14 12.16
N TYR A 41 9.36 1.08 12.63
CA TYR A 41 8.44 2.21 12.48
C TYR A 41 8.28 2.64 11.03
N ILE A 42 9.36 2.63 10.24
CA ILE A 42 9.29 2.91 8.80
C ILE A 42 8.42 1.87 8.09
N ASP A 43 8.60 0.58 8.40
CA ASP A 43 7.79 -0.49 7.82
C ASP A 43 6.31 -0.37 8.24
N LYS A 44 6.03 -0.01 9.49
CA LYS A 44 4.66 0.30 9.96
C LYS A 44 4.04 1.49 9.22
N ALA A 45 4.80 2.58 9.04
CA ALA A 45 4.33 3.77 8.33
C ALA A 45 4.04 3.48 6.85
N ARG A 46 4.85 2.64 6.21
CA ARG A 46 4.59 2.16 4.84
C ARG A 46 3.30 1.34 4.75
N LYS A 47 3.11 0.39 5.66
CA LYS A 47 1.87 -0.41 5.75
C LYS A 47 0.63 0.45 5.95
N GLN A 48 0.70 1.44 6.85
CA GLN A 48 -0.39 2.39 7.11
C GLN A 48 -0.70 3.26 5.89
N ARG A 49 0.34 3.71 5.17
CA ARG A 49 0.16 4.45 3.92
C ARG A 49 -0.56 3.61 2.86
N ASP A 50 -0.19 2.34 2.70
CA ASP A 50 -0.86 1.47 1.75
C ASP A 50 -2.33 1.23 2.14
N VAL A 51 -2.66 1.15 3.45
CA VAL A 51 -4.05 1.09 3.92
C VAL A 51 -4.81 2.37 3.61
N ALA A 52 -4.21 3.55 3.83
CA ALA A 52 -4.84 4.83 3.49
C ALA A 52 -5.11 4.96 1.98
N VAL A 53 -4.19 4.45 1.15
CA VAL A 53 -4.39 4.39 -0.31
C VAL A 53 -5.52 3.41 -0.67
N ALA A 54 -5.60 2.25 0.00
CA ALA A 54 -6.70 1.30 -0.20
C ALA A 54 -8.04 1.92 0.17
N GLU A 55 -8.09 2.71 1.23
CA GLU A 55 -9.27 3.49 1.62
C GLU A 55 -9.67 4.51 0.55
N THR A 56 -8.71 5.24 -0.03
CA THR A 56 -8.98 6.14 -1.17
C THR A 56 -9.58 5.38 -2.36
N ILE A 57 -9.03 4.22 -2.71
CA ILE A 57 -9.55 3.37 -3.80
C ILE A 57 -10.99 2.94 -3.49
N TYR A 58 -11.24 2.51 -2.24
CA TYR A 58 -12.55 2.09 -1.79
C TYR A 58 -13.58 3.23 -1.88
N HIS A 59 -13.26 4.43 -1.38
CA HIS A 59 -14.17 5.57 -1.43
C HIS A 59 -14.48 6.01 -2.88
N ALA A 60 -13.49 5.97 -3.77
CA ALA A 60 -13.71 6.24 -5.18
C ALA A 60 -14.68 5.24 -5.83
N ALA A 61 -14.54 3.96 -5.50
CA ALA A 61 -15.40 2.92 -6.01
C ALA A 61 -16.81 2.97 -5.39
N ASN A 62 -16.94 3.33 -4.12
CA ASN A 62 -18.24 3.55 -3.48
C ASN A 62 -18.97 4.74 -4.09
N LEU A 63 -18.24 5.80 -4.46
CA LEU A 63 -18.81 6.94 -5.15
C LEU A 63 -19.34 6.54 -6.54
N ALA A 64 -18.64 5.65 -7.24
CA ALA A 64 -19.15 5.09 -8.49
C ALA A 64 -20.46 4.30 -8.30
N LEU A 65 -20.58 3.52 -7.22
CA LEU A 65 -21.83 2.81 -6.90
C LEU A 65 -22.99 3.74 -6.50
N ALA A 66 -22.69 4.98 -6.11
CA ALA A 66 -23.68 6.01 -5.83
C ALA A 66 -24.13 6.76 -7.10
N SER A 67 -23.61 6.40 -8.28
CA SER A 67 -24.06 6.94 -9.56
C SER A 67 -25.55 6.68 -9.80
N SER A 68 -26.23 7.62 -10.44
CA SER A 68 -27.63 7.45 -10.87
C SER A 68 -27.76 6.64 -12.16
N ASP A 69 -26.65 6.23 -12.79
CA ASP A 69 -26.67 5.39 -13.98
C ASP A 69 -26.88 3.92 -13.59
N ASP A 70 -28.05 3.37 -13.93
CA ASP A 70 -28.40 1.97 -13.66
C ASP A 70 -27.37 1.00 -14.27
N LYS A 71 -26.73 1.35 -15.39
CA LYS A 71 -25.70 0.49 -16.00
C LYS A 71 -24.49 0.28 -15.09
N VAL A 72 -24.10 1.30 -14.32
CA VAL A 72 -22.98 1.20 -13.37
C VAL A 72 -23.32 0.22 -12.24
N ARG A 73 -24.56 0.28 -11.74
CA ARG A 73 -25.04 -0.63 -10.70
C ARG A 73 -25.21 -2.06 -11.22
N ASP A 74 -25.83 -2.23 -12.38
CA ASP A 74 -26.01 -3.53 -13.03
C ASP A 74 -24.65 -4.19 -13.31
N SER A 75 -23.69 -3.40 -13.78
CA SER A 75 -22.29 -3.79 -13.96
C SER A 75 -21.70 -4.34 -12.65
N TRP A 76 -21.90 -3.64 -11.53
CA TRP A 76 -21.42 -4.09 -10.22
C TRP A 76 -22.14 -5.32 -9.67
N GLU A 77 -23.39 -5.60 -10.03
CA GLU A 77 -24.14 -6.75 -9.49
C GLU A 77 -24.00 -8.00 -10.37
N GLN A 78 -23.62 -7.84 -11.64
CA GLN A 78 -23.55 -8.95 -12.58
C GLN A 78 -22.40 -9.93 -12.29
N ASP A 79 -22.71 -11.23 -12.27
CA ASP A 79 -21.72 -12.31 -12.17
C ASP A 79 -20.87 -12.37 -13.44
N THR A 80 -19.54 -12.25 -13.33
CA THR A 80 -18.64 -12.25 -14.50
C THR A 80 -18.55 -13.65 -15.13
N LYS A 81 -18.99 -14.69 -14.40
CA LYS A 81 -18.81 -16.11 -14.76
C LYS A 81 -17.35 -16.54 -14.88
N GLN A 82 -16.44 -15.74 -14.32
CA GLN A 82 -15.01 -16.03 -14.32
C GLN A 82 -14.55 -16.62 -12.98
N LYS A 83 -13.22 -16.81 -12.83
CA LYS A 83 -12.63 -17.38 -11.62
C LYS A 83 -12.95 -16.52 -10.39
N LYS A 84 -13.49 -17.19 -9.37
CA LYS A 84 -13.67 -16.67 -8.02
C LYS A 84 -12.59 -17.23 -7.10
N TRP A 85 -12.17 -16.46 -6.12
CA TRP A 85 -11.18 -16.90 -5.13
C TRP A 85 -11.87 -17.19 -3.80
N SER A 86 -11.64 -18.38 -3.25
CA SER A 86 -11.95 -18.65 -1.84
C SER A 86 -10.86 -18.07 -0.97
N VAL A 87 -11.22 -17.14 -0.09
CA VAL A 87 -10.29 -16.45 0.82
C VAL A 87 -10.69 -16.67 2.27
N VAL A 88 -9.69 -16.55 3.14
CA VAL A 88 -9.90 -16.46 4.59
C VAL A 88 -9.32 -15.13 5.04
N SER A 89 -10.19 -14.23 5.50
CA SER A 89 -9.80 -12.91 5.99
C SER A 89 -10.34 -12.72 7.40
N ASN A 90 -9.45 -12.38 8.35
CA ASN A 90 -9.81 -12.11 9.74
C ASN A 90 -10.64 -13.20 10.49
N GLY A 91 -10.67 -14.44 9.97
CA GLY A 91 -11.37 -15.58 10.57
C GLY A 91 -12.64 -15.99 9.81
N GLU A 92 -13.01 -15.25 8.77
CA GLU A 92 -14.16 -15.53 7.92
C GLU A 92 -13.71 -16.15 6.60
N SER A 93 -14.44 -17.16 6.12
CA SER A 93 -14.23 -17.81 4.83
C SER A 93 -15.33 -17.42 3.86
N TYR A 94 -14.97 -16.86 2.70
CA TYR A 94 -15.93 -16.40 1.69
C TYR A 94 -15.29 -16.41 0.30
N GLN A 95 -16.12 -16.18 -0.73
CA GLN A 95 -15.65 -16.05 -2.10
C GLN A 95 -15.64 -14.59 -2.55
N ILE A 96 -14.60 -14.25 -3.30
CA ILE A 96 -14.43 -12.94 -3.92
C ILE A 96 -14.23 -13.06 -5.42
N GLU A 97 -14.69 -12.03 -6.12
CA GLU A 97 -14.63 -11.89 -7.56
C GLU A 97 -13.94 -10.59 -7.94
N ILE A 98 -12.97 -10.67 -8.84
CA ILE A 98 -12.18 -9.52 -9.26
C ILE A 98 -13.01 -8.64 -10.20
N ILE A 99 -13.10 -7.36 -9.89
CA ILE A 99 -13.82 -6.37 -10.69
C ILE A 99 -12.83 -5.48 -11.42
N ALA A 100 -11.85 -4.95 -10.70
CA ALA A 100 -10.81 -4.12 -11.28
C ALA A 100 -9.44 -4.41 -10.68
N TRP A 101 -8.37 -4.16 -11.45
CA TRP A 101 -7.02 -4.20 -10.93
C TRP A 101 -6.09 -3.23 -11.66
N ALA A 102 -5.05 -2.81 -10.97
CA ALA A 102 -3.95 -2.02 -11.47
C ALA A 102 -2.64 -2.51 -10.85
N ARG A 103 -1.51 -2.29 -11.51
CA ARG A 103 -0.20 -2.51 -10.90
C ARG A 103 0.10 -1.43 -9.87
N GLY A 104 0.43 -1.87 -8.66
CA GLY A 104 1.03 -1.04 -7.64
C GLY A 104 2.54 -1.12 -7.78
N SER A 105 3.19 -0.10 -8.35
CA SER A 105 4.61 -0.23 -8.70
C SER A 105 5.50 -0.47 -7.49
N TYR A 106 6.21 -1.60 -7.54
CA TYR A 106 7.52 -1.82 -6.90
C TYR A 106 8.67 -1.74 -7.91
N ASP A 107 8.46 -2.19 -9.16
CA ASP A 107 9.46 -2.28 -10.23
C ASP A 107 8.93 -1.74 -11.58
N TYR A 108 9.83 -1.11 -12.34
CA TYR A 108 9.64 -0.31 -13.56
C TYR A 108 9.09 -1.09 -14.77
N ARG A 109 7.82 -1.47 -14.74
CA ARG A 109 7.05 -1.69 -15.98
C ARG A 109 5.79 -0.85 -15.87
N ARG A 110 5.76 0.28 -16.57
CA ARG A 110 4.64 1.23 -16.58
C ARG A 110 3.32 0.59 -17.05
N GLU A 111 3.39 -0.59 -17.65
CA GLU A 111 2.25 -1.38 -18.07
C GLU A 111 1.23 -1.65 -16.96
N ASN A 112 -0.06 -1.46 -17.27
CA ASN A 112 -1.20 -1.71 -16.38
C ASN A 112 -1.18 -0.83 -15.11
N GLY A 113 -0.60 0.37 -15.19
CA GLY A 113 -0.61 1.36 -14.13
C GLY A 113 -1.99 1.93 -13.79
N GLU A 114 -2.89 1.85 -14.77
CA GLU A 114 -4.28 2.26 -14.65
C GLU A 114 -5.16 1.05 -14.31
N PHE A 115 -6.14 1.26 -13.44
CA PHE A 115 -7.21 0.30 -13.18
C PHE A 115 -7.92 -0.07 -14.48
N LYS A 116 -8.02 -1.37 -14.67
CA LYS A 116 -8.78 -1.98 -15.75
C LYS A 116 -9.60 -3.12 -15.20
N ASN A 117 -10.51 -3.60 -16.03
CA ASN A 117 -11.32 -4.76 -15.73
C ASN A 117 -10.47 -5.97 -15.32
N GLY A 118 -10.97 -6.75 -14.36
CA GLY A 118 -10.42 -8.04 -13.96
C GLY A 118 -10.21 -9.00 -15.13
N TRP A 119 -11.07 -8.89 -16.15
CA TRP A 119 -11.11 -9.82 -17.28
C TRP A 119 -11.29 -9.09 -18.61
N ASN A 120 -10.37 -9.30 -19.54
CA ASN A 120 -10.42 -8.65 -20.86
C ASN A 120 -11.65 -9.02 -21.70
N ALA A 121 -12.31 -10.15 -21.42
CA ALA A 121 -13.45 -10.66 -22.19
C ALA A 121 -14.82 -10.34 -21.57
N VAL A 122 -14.85 -9.54 -20.50
CA VAL A 122 -16.06 -9.30 -19.71
C VAL A 122 -16.47 -7.85 -19.86
N ASP A 123 -17.03 -7.50 -21.01
CA ASP A 123 -17.29 -6.09 -21.33
C ASP A 123 -18.32 -5.43 -20.39
N ASN A 124 -19.19 -6.24 -19.77
CA ASN A 124 -20.23 -5.76 -18.86
C ASN A 124 -19.70 -5.11 -17.56
N GLN A 125 -18.42 -5.28 -17.20
CA GLN A 125 -17.84 -4.60 -16.02
C GLN A 125 -17.31 -3.20 -16.34
N TRP A 126 -17.21 -2.82 -17.63
CA TRP A 126 -16.57 -1.55 -18.01
C TRP A 126 -17.34 -0.31 -17.55
N ASP A 127 -18.66 -0.35 -17.51
CA ASP A 127 -19.46 0.79 -17.05
C ASP A 127 -19.08 1.18 -15.62
N PHE A 128 -19.02 0.19 -14.72
CA PHE A 128 -18.52 0.42 -13.36
C PHE A 128 -17.05 0.85 -13.32
N VAL A 129 -16.16 0.14 -14.04
CA VAL A 129 -14.72 0.43 -14.00
C VAL A 129 -14.42 1.85 -14.51
N ASN A 130 -15.11 2.32 -15.54
CA ASN A 130 -14.93 3.66 -16.09
C ASN A 130 -15.39 4.74 -15.10
N GLU A 131 -16.57 4.56 -14.51
CA GLU A 131 -17.08 5.49 -13.49
C GLU A 131 -16.16 5.52 -12.25
N PHE A 132 -15.70 4.35 -11.79
CA PHE A 132 -14.73 4.23 -10.71
C PHE A 132 -13.43 4.98 -11.03
N LYS A 133 -12.87 4.84 -12.23
CA LYS A 133 -11.64 5.54 -12.63
C LYS A 133 -11.82 7.06 -12.58
N LEU A 134 -12.96 7.57 -13.07
CA LEU A 134 -13.27 9.00 -13.03
C LEU A 134 -13.26 9.50 -11.58
N ASN A 135 -13.94 8.80 -10.67
CA ASN A 135 -13.97 9.14 -9.26
C ASN A 135 -12.58 9.04 -8.61
N LEU A 136 -11.79 8.03 -8.95
CA LEU A 136 -10.45 7.85 -8.41
C LEU A 136 -9.49 8.99 -8.79
N THR A 137 -9.59 9.51 -10.02
CA THR A 137 -8.78 10.68 -10.44
C THR A 137 -9.12 11.95 -9.66
N GLN A 138 -10.35 12.08 -9.15
CA GLN A 138 -10.75 13.21 -8.31
C GLN A 138 -10.11 13.12 -6.92
N TYR A 139 -10.05 11.91 -6.34
CA TYR A 139 -9.44 11.69 -5.03
C TYR A 139 -7.90 11.72 -5.04
N GLY A 140 -7.28 11.25 -6.13
CA GLY A 140 -5.81 11.22 -6.26
C GLY A 140 -5.21 12.46 -6.96
N GLY A 141 -6.02 13.24 -7.68
CA GLY A 141 -5.56 14.31 -8.57
C GLY A 141 -5.29 13.82 -10.00
N ARG A 142 -5.15 14.78 -10.94
CA ARG A 142 -5.07 14.60 -12.43
C ARG A 142 -3.99 13.66 -12.98
N LYS A 143 -3.20 13.04 -12.11
CA LYS A 143 -2.02 12.24 -12.40
C LYS A 143 -2.05 10.84 -11.76
N PHE A 144 -2.98 10.58 -10.85
CA PHE A 144 -3.13 9.28 -10.23
C PHE A 144 -3.79 8.29 -11.18
N ASN A 145 -3.29 7.05 -11.22
CA ASN A 145 -3.90 5.92 -11.94
C ASN A 145 -4.02 6.16 -13.46
N THR A 146 -2.91 6.52 -14.11
CA THR A 146 -2.82 6.58 -15.57
C THR A 146 -1.94 5.45 -16.10
N GLU A 147 -1.95 5.22 -17.42
CA GLU A 147 -1.06 4.26 -18.06
C GLU A 147 0.43 4.48 -17.71
N ASN A 148 0.82 5.72 -17.41
CA ASN A 148 2.22 6.09 -17.14
C ASN A 148 2.51 6.47 -15.69
N GLU A 149 1.47 6.59 -14.85
CA GLU A 149 1.59 7.00 -13.45
C GLU A 149 0.70 6.15 -12.55
N VAL A 150 1.37 5.33 -11.75
CA VAL A 150 0.78 4.23 -10.98
C VAL A 150 0.54 4.63 -9.54
N ILE A 151 -0.41 3.98 -8.88
CA ILE A 151 -0.58 4.10 -7.43
C ILE A 151 0.55 3.31 -6.74
N PRO A 152 1.50 3.98 -6.06
CA PRO A 152 2.71 3.30 -5.62
C PRO A 152 2.45 2.37 -4.44
N PHE A 153 3.10 1.22 -4.46
CA PHE A 153 3.09 0.28 -3.35
C PHE A 153 4.29 0.53 -2.44
N LYS A 154 4.07 0.87 -1.16
CA LYS A 154 5.13 1.41 -0.30
C LYS A 154 5.73 0.37 0.62
N TYR A 155 4.97 -0.59 1.12
CA TYR A 155 5.51 -1.68 1.93
C TYR A 155 6.13 -2.76 1.04
N ARG A 156 7.45 -2.95 1.17
CA ARG A 156 8.25 -3.71 0.20
C ARG A 156 8.40 -5.20 0.52
N LYS A 157 7.99 -5.64 1.71
CA LYS A 157 8.21 -7.01 2.21
C LYS A 157 6.92 -7.83 2.20
N THR A 158 6.28 -7.88 1.04
CA THR A 158 4.95 -8.48 0.85
C THR A 158 5.02 -9.78 0.08
N LYS A 159 5.67 -10.78 0.67
CA LYS A 159 5.68 -12.12 0.06
C LYS A 159 4.31 -12.77 0.18
N ASP A 160 4.06 -13.70 -0.74
CA ASP A 160 2.92 -14.61 -0.69
C ASP A 160 2.74 -15.22 0.72
N PRO A 161 1.65 -14.88 1.44
CA PRO A 161 1.37 -15.45 2.75
C PRO A 161 1.04 -16.95 2.68
N TYR A 162 0.56 -17.42 1.53
CA TYR A 162 0.18 -18.81 1.31
C TYR A 162 1.35 -19.69 0.86
N ARG A 163 2.55 -19.10 0.70
CA ARG A 163 3.79 -19.79 0.30
C ARG A 163 3.67 -20.59 -1.02
N LYS A 164 2.73 -20.22 -1.90
CA LYS A 164 2.54 -20.81 -3.22
C LYS A 164 3.61 -20.31 -4.20
N SER A 165 4.07 -19.07 -4.04
CA SER A 165 5.12 -18.45 -4.84
C SER A 165 6.12 -17.65 -4.00
N LYS A 166 7.29 -17.33 -4.57
CA LYS A 166 8.27 -16.41 -3.96
C LYS A 166 8.06 -14.94 -4.36
N GLN A 167 6.89 -14.60 -4.92
CA GLN A 167 6.63 -13.29 -5.51
C GLN A 167 6.11 -12.27 -4.49
N TYR A 168 6.43 -10.99 -4.73
CA TYR A 168 5.91 -9.87 -3.96
C TYR A 168 4.53 -9.43 -4.45
N ALA A 169 3.76 -8.79 -3.58
CA ALA A 169 2.57 -8.06 -4.01
C ALA A 169 3.01 -6.92 -4.95
N ASP A 170 2.37 -6.85 -6.12
CA ASP A 170 2.67 -5.89 -7.18
C ASP A 170 1.41 -5.24 -7.76
N SER A 171 0.24 -5.56 -7.20
CA SER A 171 -1.06 -5.18 -7.77
C SER A 171 -2.05 -4.73 -6.70
N TRP A 172 -2.76 -3.65 -7.00
CA TRP A 172 -3.98 -3.22 -6.34
C TRP A 172 -5.16 -3.91 -6.99
N ILE A 173 -6.10 -4.39 -6.18
CA ILE A 173 -7.22 -5.17 -6.68
C ILE A 173 -8.49 -4.74 -5.96
N LEU A 174 -9.52 -4.47 -6.75
CA LEU A 174 -10.87 -4.24 -6.30
C LEU A 174 -11.66 -5.53 -6.46
N TYR A 175 -12.08 -6.09 -5.33
CA TYR A 175 -12.87 -7.29 -5.26
C TYR A 175 -14.31 -6.96 -4.84
N ARG A 176 -15.21 -7.82 -5.28
CA ARG A 176 -16.59 -7.91 -4.81
C ARG A 176 -16.78 -9.25 -4.13
N ARG A 177 -17.36 -9.27 -2.95
CA ARG A 177 -17.80 -10.50 -2.29
C ARG A 177 -19.00 -11.09 -3.03
N THR A 178 -19.04 -12.40 -3.17
CA THR A 178 -20.09 -13.07 -3.95
C THR A 178 -21.37 -13.31 -3.18
N ASP A 179 -21.32 -13.23 -1.84
CA ASP A 179 -22.43 -13.51 -0.93
C ASP A 179 -23.30 -12.29 -0.65
N ASN A 180 -22.70 -11.10 -0.63
CA ASN A 180 -23.38 -9.86 -0.23
C ASN A 180 -23.02 -8.64 -1.09
N TYR A 181 -22.27 -8.83 -2.18
CA TYR A 181 -21.82 -7.76 -3.08
C TYR A 181 -20.97 -6.67 -2.42
N GLN A 182 -20.48 -6.89 -1.19
CA GLN A 182 -19.62 -5.93 -0.52
C GLN A 182 -18.28 -5.81 -1.25
N MET A 183 -17.83 -4.58 -1.36
CA MET A 183 -16.56 -4.25 -1.96
C MET A 183 -15.41 -4.43 -0.98
N GLU A 184 -14.27 -4.88 -1.49
CA GLU A 184 -13.03 -4.99 -0.73
C GLU A 184 -11.83 -4.56 -1.58
N VAL A 185 -10.89 -3.84 -0.97
CA VAL A 185 -9.64 -3.47 -1.62
C VAL A 185 -8.52 -4.35 -1.08
N TRP A 186 -7.86 -5.05 -2.00
CA TRP A 186 -6.83 -6.01 -1.72
C TRP A 186 -5.54 -5.64 -2.42
N ILE A 187 -4.47 -6.24 -1.92
CA ILE A 187 -3.20 -6.33 -2.61
C ILE A 187 -2.95 -7.77 -3.02
N GLY A 188 -2.25 -7.94 -4.12
CA GLY A 188 -2.00 -9.26 -4.68
C GLY A 188 -0.85 -9.27 -5.67
N THR A 189 -0.72 -10.39 -6.37
CA THR A 189 0.37 -10.60 -7.32
C THR A 189 -0.15 -11.01 -8.68
N LYS A 190 0.50 -10.55 -9.74
CA LYS A 190 0.34 -11.11 -11.09
C LYS A 190 1.46 -12.10 -11.38
N VAL A 191 1.15 -13.39 -11.48
CA VAL A 191 2.14 -14.44 -11.74
C VAL A 191 2.79 -14.24 -13.12
N ASN A 192 4.12 -14.37 -13.18
CA ASN A 192 4.90 -14.27 -14.42
C ASN A 192 4.42 -15.30 -15.47
N GLY A 193 4.27 -14.88 -16.72
CA GLY A 193 3.84 -15.75 -17.83
C GLY A 193 2.35 -15.70 -18.18
N GLY A 194 1.61 -14.68 -17.72
CA GLY A 194 0.21 -14.47 -18.12
C GLY A 194 -0.83 -15.02 -17.14
N GLY A 195 -0.43 -15.32 -15.90
CA GLY A 195 -1.35 -15.76 -14.85
C GLY A 195 -2.31 -14.67 -14.39
N LEU A 196 -3.39 -15.12 -13.75
CA LEU A 196 -4.38 -14.25 -13.12
C LEU A 196 -3.75 -13.49 -11.95
N VAL A 197 -4.35 -12.34 -11.62
CA VAL A 197 -3.98 -11.62 -10.42
C VAL A 197 -4.57 -12.34 -9.20
N GLU A 198 -3.70 -12.74 -8.27
CA GLU A 198 -4.07 -13.52 -7.09
C GLU A 198 -4.12 -12.63 -5.84
N PRO A 199 -5.14 -12.78 -4.96
CA PRO A 199 -5.28 -11.99 -3.75
C PRO A 199 -4.32 -12.46 -2.65
N TYR A 200 -3.70 -11.51 -1.93
CA TYR A 200 -2.88 -11.80 -0.74
C TYR A 200 -3.49 -11.29 0.55
N TYR A 201 -3.67 -9.97 0.67
CA TYR A 201 -4.16 -9.32 1.89
C TYR A 201 -5.25 -8.32 1.57
N ARG A 202 -6.34 -8.37 2.34
CA ARG A 202 -7.34 -7.30 2.36
C ARG A 202 -6.76 -6.11 3.12
N LEU A 203 -6.83 -4.93 2.52
CA LEU A 203 -6.42 -3.69 3.19
C LEU A 203 -7.61 -2.87 3.68
N PHE A 204 -8.76 -2.93 2.99
CA PHE A 204 -9.98 -2.21 3.32
C PHE A 204 -11.22 -3.05 2.94
N PRO A 205 -12.36 -2.99 3.66
CA PRO A 205 -12.71 -2.08 4.77
C PRO A 205 -12.01 -2.37 6.10
N ASP A 206 -11.76 -3.63 6.42
CA ASP A 206 -11.01 -4.02 7.60
C ASP A 206 -9.73 -4.77 7.21
N THR A 207 -8.60 -4.15 7.55
CA THR A 207 -7.28 -4.64 7.21
C THR A 207 -7.03 -6.03 7.80
N ASP A 208 -6.50 -6.94 6.98
CA ASP A 208 -6.13 -8.29 7.41
C ASP A 208 -5.11 -8.22 8.55
N LYS A 209 -5.37 -8.95 9.65
CA LYS A 209 -4.46 -9.02 10.81
C LYS A 209 -3.04 -9.46 10.42
N ARG A 210 -2.87 -10.24 9.35
CA ARG A 210 -1.55 -10.65 8.82
C ARG A 210 -0.78 -9.47 8.23
N TRP A 211 -1.47 -8.46 7.71
CA TRP A 211 -0.84 -7.22 7.23
C TRP A 211 -0.30 -6.38 8.39
N LEU A 212 -1.03 -6.33 9.52
CA LEU A 212 -0.67 -5.52 10.67
C LEU A 212 0.49 -6.09 11.50
N LYS A 213 0.72 -7.41 11.43
CA LYS A 213 1.84 -8.11 12.08
C LYS A 213 3.17 -7.84 11.37
#